data_AF-A0A7C4S774-F1
#
_entry.id   AF-A0A7C4S774-F1
#
_cell.length_a   1.000
_cell.length_b   1.000
_cell.length_c   1.000
_cell.angle_alpha   90.00
_cell.angle_beta   90.00
_cell.angle_gamma   90.00
#
_symmetry.space_group_name_H-M   'P 1'
#
loop_
_entity.id
_entity.type
_entity.pdbx_description
1 polymer ?
#
loop_
_entity_poly.entity_id
_entity_poly.type
_entity_poly.pdbx_seq_one_letter_code
_entity_poly.pdbx_strand_id
1 'polypeptide(L)'
;MGDGSLDKRVFKTIAFKFDHKVVLSTPFVERLIVLPKVLKAIIKLMDYVASPINYMIVIDREDVEGEKYLRRATKEYGFELEDFTKIDEYAYMLEVKRGVKTSRIYMVINGFKKSIEENLAQVVELFCGENVDPSKDGIRKWLRSKNISNIELAEKAGER
;
A
#
# COMPACT_ATOMS: atom_id res chain seq x y z
N MET A 1 -11.36 -13.62 11.16
CA MET A 1 -10.40 -13.32 12.24
C MET A 1 -8.99 -13.31 11.66
N GLY A 2 -8.51 -12.12 11.35
CA GLY A 2 -7.20 -11.83 10.76
C GLY A 2 -7.11 -10.31 10.74
N ASP A 3 -6.42 -9.76 11.72
CA ASP A 3 -6.83 -8.52 12.38
C ASP A 3 -6.54 -7.26 11.54
N GLY A 4 -7.60 -6.63 11.04
CA GLY A 4 -7.56 -5.30 10.42
C GLY A 4 -7.22 -4.17 11.41
N SER A 5 -6.82 -4.49 12.64
CA SER A 5 -6.21 -3.55 13.58
C SER A 5 -4.80 -3.13 13.17
N LEU A 6 -4.06 -3.99 12.45
CA LEU A 6 -2.65 -3.79 12.08
C LEU A 6 -2.50 -2.63 11.10
N ASP A 7 -3.27 -2.64 10.01
CA ASP A 7 -3.22 -1.58 9.00
C ASP A 7 -3.81 -0.27 9.54
N LYS A 8 -4.89 -0.35 10.34
CA LYS A 8 -5.45 0.85 11.01
C LYS A 8 -4.44 1.55 11.91
N ARG A 9 -3.57 0.80 12.62
CA ARG A 9 -2.52 1.39 13.48
C ARG A 9 -1.45 2.08 12.64
N VAL A 10 -0.94 1.42 11.60
CA VAL A 10 0.04 2.02 10.69
C VAL A 10 -0.50 3.29 10.04
N PHE A 11 -1.73 3.27 9.53
CA PHE A 11 -2.37 4.45 8.95
C PHE A 11 -2.62 5.56 9.97
N LYS A 12 -2.96 5.22 11.22
CA LYS A 12 -3.11 6.20 12.30
C LYS A 12 -1.77 6.87 12.62
N THR A 13 -0.68 6.12 12.66
CA THR A 13 0.67 6.65 12.88
C THR A 13 1.10 7.57 11.74
N ILE A 14 0.82 7.21 10.49
CA ILE A 14 1.06 8.07 9.32
C ILE A 14 0.21 9.35 9.41
N ALA A 15 -1.09 9.24 9.68
CA ALA A 15 -1.99 10.39 9.80
C ALA A 15 -1.57 11.36 10.93
N PHE A 16 -1.04 10.82 12.03
CA PHE A 16 -0.49 11.61 13.14
C PHE A 16 0.72 12.46 12.70
N LYS A 17 1.59 11.90 11.84
CA LYS A 17 2.73 12.64 11.27
C LYS A 17 2.32 13.79 10.33
N PHE A 18 1.09 13.79 9.82
CA PHE A 18 0.54 14.86 8.98
C PHE A 18 -0.35 15.84 9.74
N ASP A 19 -0.22 15.92 11.07
CA ASP A 19 -0.93 16.90 11.92
C ASP A 19 -2.46 16.88 11.70
N HIS A 20 -3.02 15.69 11.46
CA HIS A 20 -4.44 15.47 11.19
C HIS A 20 -5.03 16.25 9.99
N LYS A 21 -4.21 16.92 9.16
CA LYS A 21 -4.65 17.70 7.99
C LYS A 21 -5.23 16.85 6.88
N VAL A 22 -4.96 15.54 6.89
CA VAL A 22 -5.47 14.56 5.93
C VAL A 22 -6.44 13.63 6.63
N VAL A 23 -7.73 13.70 6.26
CA VAL A 23 -8.72 12.71 6.68
C VAL A 23 -8.53 11.47 5.82
N LEU A 24 -7.69 10.55 6.29
CA LEU A 24 -7.57 9.21 5.72
C LEU A 24 -8.78 8.38 6.16
N SER A 25 -9.85 8.42 5.38
CA SER A 25 -10.91 7.41 5.51
C SER A 25 -10.35 6.08 5.02
N THR A 26 -10.28 5.09 5.90
CA THR A 26 -9.81 3.73 5.57
C THR A 26 -11.03 2.82 5.40
N PRO A 27 -11.72 2.82 4.24
CA PRO A 27 -12.61 1.72 3.88
C PRO A 27 -11.72 0.51 3.64
N PHE A 28 -11.42 -0.19 4.73
CA PHE A 28 -10.54 -1.34 4.72
C PHE A 28 -11.25 -2.47 3.98
N VAL A 29 -10.79 -2.76 2.77
CA VAL A 29 -11.27 -3.93 2.03
C VAL A 29 -10.30 -5.06 2.29
N GLU A 30 -10.78 -6.06 3.05
CA GLU A 30 -10.01 -7.23 3.50
C GLU A 30 -9.11 -7.79 2.41
N ARG A 31 -7.80 -7.95 2.72
CA ARG A 31 -6.78 -8.71 1.97
C ARG A 31 -7.11 -8.89 0.49
N LEU A 32 -7.10 -7.79 -0.23
CA LEU A 32 -7.17 -7.83 -1.68
C LEU A 32 -5.76 -8.06 -2.22
N ILE A 33 -5.33 -9.31 -2.16
CA ILE A 33 -4.01 -9.81 -2.62
C ILE A 33 -3.81 -9.62 -4.14
N VAL A 34 -4.77 -9.03 -4.86
CA VAL A 34 -4.69 -8.91 -6.32
C VAL A 34 -5.30 -7.58 -6.74
N LEU A 35 -4.54 -6.77 -7.49
CA LEU A 35 -4.94 -5.47 -8.03
C LEU A 35 -6.38 -5.42 -8.58
N PRO A 36 -6.86 -6.40 -9.36
CA PRO A 36 -8.26 -6.54 -9.77
C PRO A 36 -9.31 -6.31 -8.68
N LYS A 37 -9.11 -6.91 -7.51
CA LYS A 37 -10.09 -6.80 -6.44
C LYS A 37 -10.05 -5.40 -5.83
N VAL A 38 -8.87 -4.78 -5.75
CA VAL A 38 -8.69 -3.42 -5.24
C VAL A 38 -9.38 -2.42 -6.16
N LEU A 39 -9.19 -2.57 -7.47
CA LEU A 39 -9.89 -1.75 -8.46
C LEU A 39 -11.42 -1.90 -8.34
N LYS A 40 -11.94 -3.12 -8.15
CA LYS A 40 -13.38 -3.32 -7.88
C LYS A 40 -13.87 -2.62 -6.62
N ALA A 41 -13.07 -2.60 -5.56
CA ALA A 41 -13.40 -1.87 -4.34
C ALA A 41 -13.44 -0.35 -4.59
N ILE A 42 -12.45 0.19 -5.31
CA ILE A 42 -12.39 1.60 -5.67
C ILE A 42 -13.61 1.99 -6.52
N ILE A 43 -14.04 1.16 -7.47
CA ILE A 43 -15.27 1.42 -8.23
C ILE A 43 -16.46 1.60 -7.31
N LYS A 44 -16.68 0.62 -6.41
CA LYS A 44 -17.79 0.68 -5.46
C LYS A 44 -17.72 1.97 -4.65
N LEU A 45 -16.53 2.32 -4.15
CA LEU A 45 -16.35 3.57 -3.41
C LEU A 45 -16.69 4.79 -4.28
N MET A 46 -16.16 4.89 -5.50
CA MET A 46 -16.45 5.99 -6.42
C MET A 46 -17.94 6.16 -6.69
N ASP A 47 -18.73 5.08 -6.66
CA ASP A 47 -20.19 5.16 -6.80
C ASP A 47 -20.86 5.83 -5.58
N TYR A 48 -20.34 5.63 -4.37
CA TYR A 48 -20.92 6.14 -3.11
C TYR A 48 -20.36 7.48 -2.61
N VAL A 49 -19.14 7.88 -2.98
CA VAL A 49 -18.52 9.14 -2.52
C VAL A 49 -18.53 10.23 -3.60
N ALA A 50 -18.54 11.48 -3.13
CA ALA A 50 -18.34 12.65 -3.97
C ALA A 50 -16.94 12.64 -4.61
N SER A 51 -16.86 13.07 -5.86
CA SER A 51 -15.63 13.19 -6.66
C SER A 51 -15.22 14.67 -6.74
N PRO A 52 -13.91 14.99 -6.80
CA PRO A 52 -12.78 14.07 -6.84
C PRO A 52 -12.38 13.52 -5.46
N ILE A 53 -11.89 12.27 -5.44
CA ILE A 53 -11.34 11.63 -4.24
C ILE A 53 -10.01 10.96 -4.58
N ASN A 54 -9.10 10.96 -3.61
CA ASN A 54 -7.80 10.32 -3.72
C ASN A 54 -7.84 8.97 -3.01
N TYR A 55 -7.38 7.92 -3.70
CA TYR A 55 -7.20 6.59 -3.15
C TYR A 55 -5.71 6.32 -2.98
N MET A 56 -5.35 5.59 -1.93
CA MET A 56 -4.01 5.04 -1.79
C MET A 56 -4.09 3.53 -1.71
N ILE A 57 -3.28 2.86 -2.51
CA ILE A 57 -3.13 1.41 -2.54
C ILE A 57 -1.69 1.11 -2.18
N VAL A 58 -1.49 0.12 -1.32
CA VAL A 58 -0.17 -0.47 -1.07
C VAL A 58 -0.20 -1.87 -1.68
N ILE A 59 0.78 -2.19 -2.53
CA ILE A 59 0.82 -3.44 -3.29
C ILE A 59 2.25 -3.95 -3.40
N ASP A 60 2.43 -5.27 -3.43
CA ASP A 60 3.75 -5.87 -3.61
C ASP A 60 4.22 -5.74 -5.07
N ARG A 61 5.53 -5.59 -5.27
CA ARG A 61 6.16 -5.39 -6.58
C ARG A 61 5.88 -6.56 -7.52
N GLU A 62 5.77 -7.78 -6.99
CA GLU A 62 5.43 -8.95 -7.80
C GLU A 62 4.03 -8.90 -8.41
N ASP A 63 3.13 -8.08 -7.85
CA ASP A 63 1.77 -7.91 -8.35
C ASP A 63 1.63 -6.75 -9.36
N VAL A 64 2.72 -6.06 -9.70
CA VAL A 64 2.72 -4.91 -10.62
C VAL A 64 3.71 -5.10 -11.77
N GLU A 65 3.21 -5.48 -12.94
CA GLU A 65 3.99 -5.64 -14.17
C GLU A 65 4.18 -4.31 -14.95
N GLY A 66 4.23 -3.18 -14.24
CA GLY A 66 4.44 -1.85 -14.81
C GLY A 66 3.22 -1.24 -15.54
N GLU A 67 3.46 -0.14 -16.25
CA GLU A 67 2.40 0.71 -16.80
C GLU A 67 1.42 -0.03 -17.73
N LYS A 68 1.93 -0.85 -18.67
CA LYS A 68 1.08 -1.56 -19.64
C LYS A 68 0.06 -2.47 -18.95
N TYR A 69 0.49 -3.16 -17.90
CA TYR A 69 -0.38 -4.00 -17.08
C TYR A 69 -1.43 -3.15 -16.36
N LEU A 70 -1.02 -2.03 -15.75
CA LEU A 70 -1.92 -1.11 -15.06
C LEU A 70 -2.98 -0.54 -16.01
N ARG A 71 -2.60 -0.08 -17.22
CA ARG A 71 -3.54 0.42 -18.23
C ARG A 71 -4.59 -0.63 -18.61
N ARG A 72 -4.16 -1.88 -18.79
CA ARG A 72 -5.06 -3.00 -19.12
C ARG A 72 -6.00 -3.29 -17.95
N ALA A 73 -5.45 -3.42 -16.74
CA ALA A 73 -6.23 -3.69 -15.54
C ALA A 73 -7.28 -2.60 -15.30
N THR A 74 -6.91 -1.32 -15.33
CA THR A 74 -7.87 -0.22 -15.15
C THR A 74 -8.99 -0.28 -16.17
N LYS A 75 -8.66 -0.53 -17.44
CA LYS A 75 -9.64 -0.64 -18.53
C LYS A 75 -10.60 -1.82 -18.34
N GLU A 76 -10.09 -3.00 -17.99
CA GLU A 76 -10.90 -4.20 -17.70
C GLU A 76 -11.92 -3.95 -16.58
N TYR A 77 -11.55 -3.11 -15.62
CA TYR A 77 -12.41 -2.74 -14.49
C TYR A 77 -13.23 -1.46 -14.74
N GLY A 78 -13.33 -0.99 -15.99
CA GLY A 78 -14.21 0.11 -16.36
C GLY A 78 -13.75 1.48 -15.87
N PHE A 79 -12.44 1.66 -15.76
CA PHE A 79 -11.78 2.95 -15.67
C PHE A 79 -11.16 3.33 -17.01
N GLU A 80 -11.31 4.59 -17.39
CA GLU A 80 -10.46 5.24 -18.37
C GLU A 80 -9.24 5.79 -17.62
N LEU A 81 -8.04 5.37 -18.02
CA LEU A 81 -6.80 5.91 -17.47
C LEU A 81 -6.41 7.14 -18.29
N GLU A 82 -6.66 8.33 -17.72
CA GLU A 82 -6.37 9.61 -18.34
C GLU A 82 -4.86 9.89 -18.32
N ASP A 83 -4.23 9.68 -17.17
CA ASP A 83 -2.79 9.88 -16.99
C ASP A 83 -2.14 8.78 -16.14
N PHE A 84 -0.88 8.52 -16.44
CA PHE A 84 0.01 7.67 -15.64
C PHE A 84 1.30 8.45 -15.36
N THR A 85 1.54 8.71 -14.09
CA THR A 85 2.76 9.35 -13.63
C THR A 85 3.54 8.38 -12.75
N LYS A 86 4.76 8.06 -13.16
CA LYS A 86 5.75 7.42 -12.29
C LYS A 86 6.37 8.49 -11.39
N ILE A 87 5.97 8.55 -10.12
CA ILE A 87 6.52 9.51 -9.15
C ILE A 87 7.98 9.13 -8.88
N ASP A 88 8.21 7.86 -8.57
CA ASP A 88 9.54 7.27 -8.43
C ASP A 88 9.50 5.74 -8.70
N GLU A 89 10.52 5.00 -8.28
CA GLU A 89 10.57 3.54 -8.44
C GLU A 89 9.55 2.77 -7.57
N TYR A 90 9.09 3.38 -6.48
CA TYR A 90 8.21 2.80 -5.47
C TYR A 90 6.82 3.45 -5.40
N ALA A 91 6.56 4.46 -6.24
CA ALA A 91 5.31 5.20 -6.21
C ALA A 91 4.83 5.57 -7.61
N TYR A 92 3.57 5.22 -7.89
CA TYR A 92 2.86 5.61 -9.12
C TYR A 92 1.60 6.41 -8.78
N MET A 93 1.23 7.32 -9.67
CA MET A 93 -0.05 8.00 -9.66
C MET A 93 -0.81 7.69 -10.94
N LEU A 94 -2.08 7.30 -10.79
CA LEU A 94 -3.00 7.05 -11.88
C LEU A 94 -4.15 8.06 -11.78
N GLU A 95 -4.36 8.85 -12.82
CA GLU A 95 -5.57 9.64 -12.95
C GLU A 95 -6.61 8.81 -13.70
N VAL A 96 -7.69 8.45 -13.01
CA VAL A 96 -8.72 7.56 -13.55
C VAL A 96 -10.06 8.28 -13.65
N LYS A 97 -10.81 7.92 -14.68
CA LYS A 97 -12.15 8.42 -14.95
C LYS A 97 -13.13 7.28 -15.09
N ARG A 98 -14.34 7.50 -14.59
CA ARG A 98 -15.49 6.60 -14.75
C ARG A 98 -16.73 7.43 -15.00
N GLY A 99 -17.16 7.49 -16.27
CA GLY A 99 -18.22 8.41 -16.69
C GLY A 99 -17.80 9.86 -16.43
N VAL A 100 -18.60 10.60 -15.66
CA VAL A 100 -18.30 12.00 -15.30
C VAL A 100 -17.40 12.15 -14.07
N LYS A 101 -17.10 11.07 -13.35
CA LYS A 101 -16.31 11.11 -12.11
C LYS A 101 -14.82 10.91 -12.40
N THR A 102 -13.99 11.72 -11.78
CA THR A 102 -12.53 11.64 -11.84
C THR A 102 -11.94 11.39 -10.45
N SER A 103 -10.88 10.59 -10.37
CA SER A 103 -10.19 10.28 -9.12
C SER A 103 -8.71 10.04 -9.35
N ARG A 104 -7.91 10.16 -8.29
CA ARG A 104 -6.49 9.79 -8.32
C ARG A 104 -6.26 8.54 -7.51
N ILE A 105 -5.48 7.62 -8.03
CA ILE A 105 -5.02 6.42 -7.32
C ILE A 105 -3.51 6.54 -7.17
N TYR A 106 -3.06 6.72 -5.92
CA TYR A 106 -1.67 6.62 -5.54
C TYR A 106 -1.36 5.17 -5.21
N MET A 107 -0.38 4.59 -5.88
CA MET A 107 0.08 3.23 -5.65
C MET A 107 1.47 3.28 -5.02
N VAL A 108 1.61 2.69 -3.84
CA VAL A 108 2.88 2.46 -3.16
C VAL A 108 3.28 1.01 -3.41
N ILE A 109 4.49 0.83 -3.93
CA ILE A 109 5.05 -0.46 -4.33
C ILE A 109 5.98 -0.95 -3.22
N ASN A 110 5.61 -2.05 -2.58
CA ASN A 110 6.43 -2.76 -1.62
C ASN A 110 7.39 -3.73 -2.32
N GLY A 111 8.54 -3.96 -1.72
CA GLY A 111 9.57 -4.85 -2.22
C GLY A 111 10.55 -4.15 -3.15
N PHE A 112 11.82 -4.53 -3.03
CA PHE A 112 12.86 -4.16 -3.98
C PHE A 112 12.78 -5.03 -5.22
N LYS A 113 12.50 -6.32 -5.01
CA LYS A 113 12.32 -7.32 -6.07
C LYS A 113 10.93 -7.92 -6.03
N LYS A 114 10.36 -8.19 -4.85
CA LYS A 114 9.10 -8.96 -4.75
C LYS A 114 8.10 -8.39 -3.75
N SER A 115 8.42 -8.42 -2.46
CA SER A 115 7.42 -8.26 -1.41
C SER A 115 7.90 -7.39 -0.24
N ILE A 116 6.95 -7.00 0.61
CA ILE A 116 7.21 -6.21 1.82
C ILE A 116 8.23 -6.82 2.80
N GLU A 117 8.40 -8.16 2.83
CA GLU A 117 9.41 -8.80 3.68
C GLU A 117 10.83 -8.30 3.39
N GLU A 118 11.12 -7.91 2.15
CA GLU A 118 12.42 -7.33 1.79
C GLU A 118 12.61 -5.96 2.42
N ASN A 119 11.56 -5.12 2.45
CA ASN A 119 11.58 -3.84 3.15
C ASN A 119 11.78 -4.05 4.65
N LEU A 120 11.08 -5.02 5.25
CA LEU A 120 11.23 -5.33 6.67
C LEU A 120 12.65 -5.79 7.01
N ALA A 121 13.25 -6.66 6.20
CA ALA A 121 14.63 -7.09 6.38
C ALA A 121 15.60 -5.89 6.34
N GLN A 122 15.41 -4.96 5.40
CA GLN A 122 16.24 -3.76 5.31
C GLN A 122 16.03 -2.82 6.50
N VAL A 123 14.80 -2.69 7.01
CA VAL A 123 14.54 -1.95 8.26
C VAL A 123 15.30 -2.59 9.42
N VAL A 124 15.28 -3.92 9.55
CA VAL A 124 16.06 -4.59 10.60
C VAL A 124 17.56 -4.33 10.44
N GLU A 125 18.08 -4.40 9.21
CA GLU A 125 19.50 -4.12 8.94
C GLU A 125 19.88 -2.69 9.30
N LEU A 126 19.10 -1.70 8.84
CA LEU A 126 19.40 -0.28 9.05
C LEU A 126 19.25 0.16 10.51
N PHE A 127 18.25 -0.36 11.22
CA PHE A 127 17.92 0.12 12.57
C PHE A 127 18.48 -0.77 13.68
N CYS A 128 18.65 -2.07 13.44
CA CYS A 128 19.16 -3.01 14.42
C CYS A 128 20.59 -3.49 14.10
N GLY A 129 21.10 -3.23 12.89
CA GLY A 129 22.41 -3.73 12.46
C GLY A 129 22.43 -5.25 12.23
N GLU A 130 21.25 -5.88 12.14
CA GLU A 130 21.11 -7.34 12.03
C GLU A 130 20.68 -7.73 10.61
N ASN A 131 21.30 -8.78 10.07
CA ASN A 131 20.90 -9.32 8.78
C ASN A 131 19.88 -10.45 8.99
N VAL A 132 18.70 -10.30 8.39
CA VAL A 132 17.60 -11.27 8.48
C VAL A 132 17.24 -11.75 7.08
N ASP A 133 16.96 -13.05 6.97
CA ASP A 133 16.44 -13.64 5.74
C ASP A 133 15.14 -12.91 5.32
N PRO A 134 15.08 -12.29 4.12
CA PRO A 134 13.94 -11.52 3.62
C PRO A 134 12.79 -12.44 3.16
N SER A 135 12.51 -13.48 3.93
CA SER A 135 11.39 -14.38 3.77
C SER A 135 10.42 -14.20 4.92
N LYS A 136 9.17 -14.59 4.70
CA LYS A 136 8.13 -14.51 5.74
C LYS A 136 8.50 -15.28 7.00
N ASP A 137 9.15 -16.43 6.85
CA ASP A 137 9.60 -17.24 7.97
C ASP A 137 10.84 -16.64 8.65
N GLY A 138 11.77 -16.06 7.88
CA GLY A 138 12.94 -15.34 8.38
C GLY A 138 12.55 -14.17 9.27
N ILE A 139 11.73 -13.26 8.73
CA ILE A 139 11.18 -12.11 9.46
C ILE A 139 10.41 -12.56 10.70
N ARG A 140 9.53 -13.56 10.57
CA ARG A 140 8.74 -14.06 11.71
C ARG A 140 9.59 -14.65 12.82
N LYS A 141 10.66 -15.38 12.48
CA LYS A 141 11.60 -15.93 13.46
C LYS A 141 12.34 -14.80 14.20
N TRP A 142 12.78 -13.79 13.48
CA TRP A 142 13.49 -12.66 14.06
C TRP A 142 12.61 -11.84 15.02
N LEU A 143 11.39 -11.50 14.61
CA LEU A 143 10.43 -10.79 15.48
C LEU A 143 10.16 -11.55 16.78
N ARG A 144 10.00 -12.88 16.67
CA ARG A 144 9.82 -13.75 17.83
C ARG A 144 11.03 -13.78 18.75
N SER A 145 12.25 -13.80 18.20
CA SER A 145 13.46 -13.79 19.02
C SER A 145 13.66 -12.46 19.76
N LYS A 146 13.15 -11.37 19.20
CA LYS A 146 13.16 -10.03 19.82
C LYS A 146 11.94 -9.72 20.68
N ASN A 147 10.94 -10.59 20.68
CA ASN A 147 9.65 -10.39 21.34
C ASN A 147 8.98 -9.05 20.95
N ILE A 148 9.06 -8.68 19.67
CA ILE A 148 8.42 -7.48 19.10
C ILE A 148 7.53 -7.84 17.91
N SER A 149 6.57 -6.98 17.63
CA SER A 149 5.69 -7.04 16.47
C SER A 149 6.22 -6.23 15.28
N ASN A 150 5.69 -6.49 14.09
CA ASN A 150 5.94 -5.66 12.90
C ASN A 150 5.60 -4.18 13.11
N ILE A 151 4.57 -3.92 13.92
CA ILE A 151 4.11 -2.55 14.20
C ILE A 151 5.16 -1.83 15.04
N GLU A 152 5.61 -2.44 16.13
CA GLU A 152 6.64 -1.86 16.99
C GLU A 152 7.95 -1.64 16.23
N LEU A 153 8.29 -2.54 15.30
CA LEU A 153 9.43 -2.34 14.40
C LEU A 153 9.25 -1.10 13.51
N ALA A 154 8.07 -0.95 12.89
CA ALA A 154 7.77 0.20 12.03
C ALA A 154 7.66 1.52 12.83
N GLU A 155 7.11 1.49 14.04
CA GLU A 155 7.02 2.64 14.94
C GLU A 155 8.42 3.11 15.36
N LYS A 156 9.30 2.19 15.80
CA LYS A 156 10.70 2.50 16.12
C LYS A 156 11.46 3.09 14.93
N ALA A 157 11.21 2.58 13.73
CA ALA A 157 11.79 3.14 12.51
C ALA A 157 11.27 4.55 12.20
N GLY A 158 10.05 4.87 12.64
CA GLY A 158 9.35 6.12 12.35
C GLY A 158 9.54 7.25 13.37
N GLU A 159 10.18 7.04 14.51
CA GLU A 159 10.41 8.08 15.53
C GLU A 159 11.60 9.02 15.21
N ARG A 160 12.23 8.87 14.05
CA ARG A 160 13.22 9.79 13.46
C ARG A 160 12.64 10.54 12.27
#